data_AF-J9Z6L6-F1
#
_entry.id   AF-J9Z6L6-F1
#
_cell.length_a   1.000
_cell.length_b   1.000
_cell.length_c   1.000
_cell.angle_alpha   90.00
_cell.angle_beta   90.00
_cell.angle_gamma   90.00
#
_symmetry.space_group_name_H-M   'P 1'
#
loop_
_entity.id
_entity.type
_entity.pdbx_description
1 polymer ?
#
loop_
_entity_poly.entity_id
_entity_poly.type
_entity_poly.pdbx_seq_one_letter_code
_entity_poly.pdbx_strand_id
1 'polypeptide(L)'
;MKLFGKSIQRRENNVEVNIRFECLRPADDGWQAPTPDEVRELLRIIAAHKGIAKFTGGMAARFLGLGDQGDRTLRRWTGGATPIPYAAWALLCHEAGFGIIWQRKTDIAN
;
A
#
# COMPACT_ATOMS: atom_id res chain seq x y z
N MET A 1 39.05 -25.20 9.10
CA MET A 1 39.50 -24.56 7.84
C MET A 1 38.26 -24.22 7.02
N LYS A 2 38.05 -22.94 6.68
CA LYS A 2 36.87 -22.40 5.94
C LYS A 2 36.88 -22.86 4.48
N LEU A 3 35.70 -22.87 3.83
CA LEU A 3 35.36 -22.26 2.52
C LEU A 3 33.85 -22.53 2.27
N PHE A 4 32.92 -21.68 2.72
CA PHE A 4 32.23 -20.64 1.92
C PHE A 4 31.86 -21.03 0.48
N GLY A 5 30.60 -21.47 0.28
CA GLY A 5 29.88 -21.41 -0.99
C GLY A 5 28.84 -20.29 -0.91
N LYS A 6 29.20 -19.12 -1.43
CA LYS A 6 28.43 -17.86 -1.34
C LYS A 6 27.11 -17.95 -2.11
N SER A 7 26.08 -17.40 -1.46
CA SER A 7 24.88 -16.77 -1.98
C SER A 7 24.62 -16.87 -3.49
N ILE A 8 23.60 -17.64 -3.85
CA ILE A 8 22.89 -17.50 -5.12
C ILE A 8 22.31 -16.09 -5.18
N GLN A 9 22.93 -15.24 -6.01
CA GLN A 9 22.45 -13.90 -6.29
C GLN A 9 21.08 -14.00 -6.97
N ARG A 10 20.01 -13.73 -6.20
CA ARG A 10 18.73 -13.33 -6.76
C ARG A 10 19.00 -12.01 -7.50
N ARG A 11 18.88 -12.00 -8.83
CA ARG A 11 18.87 -10.74 -9.56
C ARG A 11 17.62 -9.95 -9.12
N GLU A 12 17.85 -8.99 -8.24
CA GLU A 12 16.91 -7.94 -7.89
C GLU A 12 16.73 -7.02 -9.10
N ASN A 13 15.69 -7.25 -9.88
CA ASN A 13 15.06 -6.17 -10.65
C ASN A 13 14.20 -5.40 -9.65
N ASN A 14 14.83 -4.62 -8.76
CA ASN A 14 14.14 -3.74 -7.85
C ASN A 14 13.72 -2.50 -8.63
N VAL A 15 12.64 -2.62 -9.40
CA VAL A 15 11.91 -1.43 -9.85
C VAL A 15 11.42 -0.78 -8.55
N GLU A 16 12.01 0.34 -8.17
CA GLU A 16 11.43 1.18 -7.12
C GLU A 16 10.07 1.64 -7.62
N VAL A 17 9.03 0.86 -7.29
CA VAL A 17 7.65 1.27 -7.50
C VAL A 17 7.43 2.40 -6.52
N ASN A 18 7.26 3.62 -7.04
CA ASN A 18 6.88 4.77 -6.24
C ASN A 18 5.37 4.98 -6.38
N ILE A 19 4.69 5.32 -5.27
CA ILE A 19 3.26 5.62 -5.31
C ILE A 19 3.07 6.99 -5.94
N ARG A 20 2.27 7.06 -7.02
CA ARG A 20 2.00 8.32 -7.71
C ARG A 20 1.28 9.32 -6.80
N PHE A 21 1.58 10.60 -6.97
CA PHE A 21 0.99 11.67 -6.18
C PHE A 21 -0.53 11.73 -6.32
N GLU A 22 -1.07 11.43 -7.50
CA GLU A 22 -2.50 11.39 -7.79
C GLU A 22 -3.23 10.35 -6.94
N CYS A 23 -2.55 9.30 -6.49
CA CYS A 23 -3.13 8.32 -5.56
C CYS A 23 -3.30 8.89 -4.15
N LEU A 24 -2.57 9.96 -3.80
CA LEU A 24 -2.56 10.56 -2.46
C LEU A 24 -3.43 11.84 -2.38
N ARG A 25 -4.26 12.10 -3.39
CA ARG A 25 -5.18 13.25 -3.42
C ARG A 25 -6.56 12.91 -2.83
N PRO A 26 -7.34 13.91 -2.41
CA PRO A 26 -8.74 13.72 -2.02
C PRO A 26 -9.58 13.15 -3.15
N ALA A 27 -10.58 12.32 -2.81
CA ALA A 27 -11.45 11.63 -3.78
C ALA A 27 -12.15 12.58 -4.77
N ASP A 28 -12.51 13.78 -4.30
CA ASP A 28 -13.20 14.82 -5.06
C ASP A 28 -12.24 15.82 -5.74
N ASP A 29 -10.92 15.67 -5.57
CA ASP A 29 -9.90 16.58 -6.10
C ASP A 29 -8.79 15.83 -6.85
N GLY A 30 -9.15 15.27 -8.02
CA GLY A 30 -8.16 14.71 -8.95
C GLY A 30 -7.50 13.41 -8.48
N TRP A 31 -8.10 12.69 -7.53
CA TRP A 31 -7.66 11.35 -7.16
C TRP A 31 -7.71 10.39 -8.35
N GLN A 32 -6.65 9.60 -8.51
CA GLN A 32 -6.62 8.47 -9.44
C GLN A 32 -6.45 7.17 -8.65
N ALA A 33 -7.22 6.16 -9.04
CA ALA A 33 -7.10 4.84 -8.43
C ALA A 33 -5.68 4.28 -8.63
N PRO A 34 -5.10 3.66 -7.60
CA PRO A 34 -3.78 3.07 -7.69
C PRO A 34 -3.82 1.80 -8.56
N THR A 35 -2.70 1.53 -9.19
CA THR A 35 -2.41 0.28 -9.89
C THR A 35 -2.19 -0.87 -8.91
N PRO A 36 -2.25 -2.12 -9.36
CA PRO A 36 -1.97 -3.28 -8.51
C PRO A 36 -0.57 -3.25 -7.89
N ASP A 37 0.42 -2.73 -8.62
CA ASP A 37 1.80 -2.56 -8.12
C ASP A 37 1.88 -1.50 -7.03
N GLU A 38 1.18 -0.37 -7.18
CA GLU A 38 1.09 0.66 -6.13
C GLU A 38 0.38 0.13 -4.87
N VAL A 39 -0.61 -0.76 -5.01
CA VAL A 39 -1.23 -1.44 -3.87
C VAL A 39 -0.23 -2.35 -3.16
N ARG A 40 0.56 -3.14 -3.88
CA ARG A 40 1.59 -4.00 -3.28
C ARG A 40 2.67 -3.18 -2.59
N GLU A 41 3.06 -2.06 -3.20
CA GLU A 41 4.06 -1.16 -2.63
C GLU A 41 3.54 -0.51 -1.35
N LEU A 42 2.29 -0.05 -1.31
CA LEU A 42 1.72 0.51 -0.08
C LEU A 42 1.76 -0.50 1.07
N LEU A 43 1.48 -1.78 0.82
CA LEU A 43 1.60 -2.83 1.84
C LEU A 43 3.06 -3.02 2.31
N ARG A 44 4.05 -2.86 1.41
CA ARG A 44 5.48 -2.88 1.76
C ARG A 44 5.85 -1.69 2.64
N ILE A 45 5.37 -0.49 2.30
CA ILE A 45 5.59 0.73 3.07
C ILE A 45 4.96 0.61 4.46
N ILE A 46 3.74 0.08 4.59
CA ILE A 46 3.11 -0.17 5.89
C ILE A 46 3.95 -1.13 6.73
N ALA A 47 4.48 -2.20 6.14
CA ALA A 47 5.33 -3.16 6.84
C ALA A 47 6.58 -2.48 7.41
N ALA A 48 7.26 -1.68 6.58
CA ALA A 48 8.43 -0.90 6.97
C ALA A 48 8.10 0.14 8.06
N HIS A 49 7.01 0.90 7.89
CA HIS A 49 6.53 1.90 8.85
C HIS A 49 6.23 1.29 10.22
N LYS A 50 5.69 0.05 10.25
CA LYS A 50 5.40 -0.70 11.48
C LYS A 50 6.60 -1.47 12.05
N GLY A 51 7.74 -1.51 11.36
CA GLY A 51 8.89 -2.30 11.78
C GLY A 51 8.64 -3.82 11.79
N ILE A 52 7.76 -4.32 10.92
CA ILE A 52 7.45 -5.75 10.78
C ILE A 52 7.94 -6.30 9.45
N ALA A 53 8.22 -7.61 9.40
CA ALA A 53 8.77 -8.25 8.20
C ALA A 53 7.82 -8.17 6.99
N LYS A 54 6.50 -8.23 7.21
CA LYS A 54 5.49 -8.20 6.15
C LYS A 54 4.13 -7.76 6.67
N PHE A 55 3.46 -6.88 5.93
CA PHE A 55 2.05 -6.59 6.11
C PHE A 55 1.26 -7.37 5.05
N THR A 56 0.61 -8.46 5.47
CA THR A 56 -0.03 -9.40 4.53
C THR A 56 -1.41 -8.93 4.10
N GLY A 57 -1.94 -9.51 3.00
CA GLY A 57 -3.32 -9.26 2.57
C GLY A 57 -4.36 -9.60 3.65
N GLY A 58 -4.13 -10.64 4.45
CA GLY A 58 -5.02 -10.97 5.59
C GLY A 58 -4.97 -9.92 6.69
N MET A 59 -3.80 -9.35 6.99
CA MET A 59 -3.68 -8.25 7.94
C MET A 59 -4.38 -6.98 7.44
N ALA A 60 -4.19 -6.64 6.16
CA ALA A 60 -4.88 -5.51 5.53
C ALA A 60 -6.41 -5.71 5.50
N ALA A 61 -6.88 -6.91 5.17
CA ALA A 61 -8.30 -7.26 5.19
C ALA A 61 -8.92 -7.10 6.57
N ARG A 62 -8.23 -7.55 7.62
CA ARG A 62 -8.66 -7.39 9.01
C ARG A 62 -8.67 -5.92 9.43
N PHE A 63 -7.62 -5.17 9.09
CA PHE A 63 -7.53 -3.72 9.35
C PHE A 63 -8.68 -2.95 8.69
N LEU A 64 -9.03 -3.32 7.46
CA LEU A 64 -10.13 -2.71 6.70
C LEU A 64 -11.53 -3.25 7.06
N GLY A 65 -11.63 -4.23 7.97
CA GLY A 65 -12.91 -4.81 8.38
C GLY A 65 -13.67 -5.54 7.26
N LEU A 66 -12.98 -6.15 6.28
CA LEU A 66 -13.61 -6.74 5.08
C LEU A 66 -14.31 -8.11 5.31
N GLY A 67 -14.39 -8.59 6.55
CA GLY A 67 -15.02 -9.87 6.89
C GLY A 67 -14.32 -11.11 6.31
N ASP A 68 -15.03 -12.24 6.32
CA ASP A 68 -14.49 -13.57 6.02
C ASP A 68 -13.94 -13.75 4.58
N GLN A 69 -14.33 -12.86 3.64
CA GLN A 69 -13.82 -12.85 2.25
C GLN A 69 -12.84 -11.70 1.97
N GLY A 70 -12.35 -11.03 3.01
CA GLY A 70 -11.47 -9.89 2.85
C GLY A 70 -10.15 -10.22 2.16
N ASP A 71 -9.61 -11.42 2.37
CA ASP A 71 -8.39 -11.88 1.70
C ASP A 71 -8.56 -11.98 0.17
N ARG A 72 -9.69 -12.51 -0.31
CA ARG A 72 -10.05 -12.58 -1.73
C ARG A 72 -10.18 -11.19 -2.33
N THR A 73 -10.76 -10.26 -1.58
CA THR A 73 -10.88 -8.86 -1.98
C THR A 73 -9.50 -8.22 -2.17
N LEU A 74 -8.59 -8.40 -1.21
CA LEU A 74 -7.20 -7.92 -1.33
C LEU A 74 -6.46 -8.56 -2.51
N ARG A 75 -6.68 -9.86 -2.78
CA ARG A 75 -6.11 -10.54 -3.95
C ARG A 75 -6.63 -9.98 -5.27
N ARG A 76 -7.89 -9.55 -5.34
CA ARG A 76 -8.44 -8.89 -6.54
C ARG A 76 -7.80 -7.53 -6.78
N TRP A 77 -7.57 -6.73 -5.73
CA TRP A 77 -6.91 -5.43 -5.83
C TRP A 77 -5.45 -5.56 -6.23
N THR A 78 -4.69 -6.36 -5.48
CA THR A 78 -3.28 -6.64 -5.78
C THR A 78 -3.10 -7.43 -7.06
N GLY A 79 -4.11 -8.14 -7.58
CA GLY A 79 -4.07 -8.84 -8.86
C GLY A 79 -4.58 -8.02 -10.05
N GLY A 80 -5.13 -6.82 -9.81
CA GLY A 80 -5.71 -5.95 -10.85
C GLY A 80 -7.05 -6.41 -11.41
N ALA A 81 -7.71 -7.39 -10.79
CA ALA A 81 -9.05 -7.82 -11.22
C ALA A 81 -10.11 -6.75 -10.95
N THR A 82 -9.96 -5.99 -9.86
CA THR A 82 -10.81 -4.84 -9.54
C THR A 82 -9.96 -3.77 -8.88
N PRO A 83 -10.23 -2.47 -9.10
CA PRO A 83 -9.53 -1.41 -8.38
C PRO A 83 -9.89 -1.42 -6.89
N ILE A 84 -8.97 -0.91 -6.06
CA ILE A 84 -9.26 -0.64 -4.64
C ILE A 84 -10.16 0.60 -4.52
N PRO A 85 -11.25 0.56 -3.72
CA PRO A 85 -12.05 1.75 -3.44
C PRO A 85 -11.25 2.81 -2.67
N TYR A 86 -11.56 4.08 -2.92
CA TYR A 86 -10.89 5.21 -2.27
C TYR A 86 -10.81 5.07 -0.74
N ALA A 87 -11.92 4.77 -0.07
CA ALA A 87 -11.97 4.67 1.39
C ALA A 87 -10.98 3.64 1.94
N ALA A 88 -10.87 2.48 1.28
CA ALA A 88 -9.92 1.44 1.67
C ALA A 88 -8.47 1.88 1.43
N TRP A 89 -8.21 2.52 0.29
CA TRP A 89 -6.89 3.07 -0.02
C TRP A 89 -6.47 4.14 0.99
N ALA A 90 -7.37 5.07 1.31
CA ALA A 90 -7.13 6.16 2.23
C ALA A 90 -6.79 5.69 3.65
N LEU A 91 -7.50 4.68 4.16
CA LEU A 91 -7.18 4.06 5.45
C LEU A 91 -5.79 3.41 5.45
N LEU A 92 -5.43 2.72 4.36
CA LEU A 92 -4.10 2.13 4.21
C LEU A 92 -3.00 3.20 4.07
N CYS A 93 -3.26 4.32 3.39
CA CYS A 93 -2.33 5.45 3.32
C CYS A 93 -2.09 6.06 4.71
N HIS A 94 -3.14 6.20 5.51
CA HIS A 94 -2.99 6.63 6.90
C HIS A 94 -2.13 5.65 7.70
N GLU A 95 -2.41 4.35 7.56
CA GLU A 95 -1.65 3.26 8.20
C GLU A 95 -0.17 3.20 7.76
N ALA A 96 0.11 3.69 6.55
CA ALA A 96 1.46 3.82 5.98
C ALA A 96 2.22 5.06 6.47
N GLY A 97 1.57 5.96 7.23
CA GLY A 97 2.17 7.20 7.71
C GLY A 97 2.06 8.38 6.75
N PHE A 98 1.29 8.28 5.65
CA PHE A 98 1.07 9.41 4.73
C PHE A 98 0.07 10.44 5.25
N GLY A 99 -0.54 10.19 6.41
CA GLY A 99 -1.54 11.07 7.01
C GLY A 99 -2.91 10.93 6.35
N ILE A 100 -3.72 11.97 6.49
CA ILE A 100 -5.14 11.95 6.12
C ILE A 100 -5.32 12.55 4.71
N ILE A 101 -5.35 11.71 3.69
CA ILE A 101 -5.37 12.15 2.28
C ILE A 101 -6.71 12.77 1.83
N TRP A 102 -7.78 12.60 2.61
CA TRP A 102 -9.10 13.20 2.33
C TRP A 102 -9.31 14.58 2.95
N GLN A 103 -8.41 15.03 3.84
CA GLN A 103 -8.52 16.34 4.45
C GLN A 103 -7.86 17.38 3.55
N ARG A 104 -8.61 18.42 3.19
CA ARG A 104 -8.01 19.66 2.70
C ARG A 104 -7.35 20.33 3.89
N LYS A 105 -6.09 20.72 3.77
CA LYS A 105 -5.52 21.70 4.70
C LYS A 105 -6.32 22.97 4.50
N THR A 106 -7.20 23.28 5.43
CA THR A 106 -7.81 24.60 5.50
C THR A 106 -6.67 25.56 5.83
N ASP A 107 -6.33 26.44 4.89
CA ASP A 107 -5.51 27.59 5.21
C ASP A 107 -6.26 28.36 6.30
N ILE A 108 -5.76 28.35 7.52
CA ILE A 108 -6.22 29.28 8.54
C ILE A 108 -5.74 30.64 8.06
N ALA A 109 -6.61 31.37 7.37
CA ALA A 109 -6.45 32.78 7.11
C ALA A 109 -6.34 33.47 8.47
N ASN A 110 -5.17 34.05 8.75
CA ASN A 110 -4.95 35.03 9.82
C ASN A 110 -5.74 36.31 9.55
#